data_AF-A0A0G0A551-F1
#
_entry.id   AF-A0A0G0A551-F1
#
_cell.length_a   1.000
_cell.length_b   1.000
_cell.length_c   1.000
_cell.angle_alpha   90.00
_cell.angle_beta   90.00
_cell.angle_gamma   90.00
#
_symmetry.space_group_name_H-M   'P 1'
#
loop_
_entity.id
_entity.type
_entity.pdbx_description
1 polymer ?
#
loop_
_entity_poly.entity_id
_entity_poly.type
_entity_poly.pdbx_seq_one_letter_code
_entity_poly.pdbx_strand_id
1 'polypeptide(L)'
;MESTTLPLRPTTTAPVGQKRRRSESDSSTDQGNGSQSRRSRQRLEDLSCRICAMMLSHEGLKSLNSPDGFWHRNRTNCKASADAGEHDEDWACEQRLIFRNTRVPRSLSTSPNCQQTGIYGLQCSIESKPTKPAVSIQVFAKKGDVIAEIVHRRPLRRNVGSSSAFAAARALIKNCMNPKNPHKHCQYSRDTVLPLRVLDVGQPGDPHPTVKLRINDMDTRAKYLALSYCWGKQLDPTARPLQLQRDNLNQLVAGIELKSLQQSIQDAIYTTRKLGFRYLWVDALCIIQDCAKDKETEISRMASIYKNASVTIAASSSENAAHGFLTQKRQPYCPDYEVRIPMANNVTGTVYLSTGLYEPDHPLDKRGWTLQEFMLSSRMLIFSDYELLWQCKEMDLRSVSARGLEYLQLLESLPWTVFDNGTEPFFGSHEAEKLYLWKTIIRQYTGRELTNADDKLNAVMGITSELETLWRDINIYGLWKKWFIDLLAWHKPDVGREEGRNLERAPSWSWASLDGVVAYEGSITTEDAEVKLLTIQTVRAQISKILIQNSGRWA
;
A
#
# COMPACT_ATOMS: atom_id res chain seq x y z
N MET A 1 -14.71 -33.72 52.35
CA MET A 1 -14.69 -32.97 53.62
C MET A 1 -15.32 -31.63 53.36
N GLU A 2 -16.58 -31.53 53.78
CA GLU A 2 -17.41 -30.33 53.79
C GLU A 2 -16.80 -29.28 54.73
N SER A 3 -16.98 -27.98 54.42
CA SER A 3 -17.83 -27.10 55.23
C SER A 3 -17.74 -25.63 54.76
N THR A 4 -18.76 -25.27 54.00
CA THR A 4 -19.57 -24.04 54.01
C THR A 4 -19.35 -23.01 55.14
N THR A 5 -19.32 -21.70 54.82
CA THR A 5 -20.30 -20.69 55.31
C THR A 5 -20.03 -19.26 54.78
N LEU A 6 -21.00 -18.74 54.03
CA LEU A 6 -21.42 -17.33 53.91
C LEU A 6 -22.58 -17.12 54.93
N PRO A 7 -23.12 -15.90 55.29
CA PRO A 7 -23.44 -14.84 54.31
C PRO A 7 -23.64 -13.35 54.82
N LEU A 8 -24.05 -12.49 53.85
CA LEU A 8 -24.88 -11.24 53.92
C LEU A 8 -24.27 -9.84 54.23
N ARG A 9 -23.96 -9.06 53.15
CA ARG A 9 -24.56 -7.78 52.59
C ARG A 9 -25.23 -6.71 53.52
N PRO A 10 -25.58 -5.47 53.06
CA PRO A 10 -25.25 -4.68 51.82
C PRO A 10 -25.03 -3.15 52.04
N THR A 11 -24.62 -2.39 51.00
CA THR A 11 -25.22 -1.08 50.58
C THR A 11 -24.56 -0.53 49.29
N THR A 12 -25.26 -0.63 48.14
CA THR A 12 -25.81 0.44 47.27
C THR A 12 -24.78 1.30 46.50
N THR A 13 -24.50 1.07 45.21
CA THR A 13 -25.24 1.35 43.94
C THR A 13 -25.42 2.82 43.57
N ALA A 14 -24.85 3.26 42.44
CA ALA A 14 -25.57 3.92 41.35
C ALA A 14 -24.74 3.98 40.03
N PRO A 15 -25.37 4.02 38.84
CA PRO A 15 -24.85 3.38 37.63
C PRO A 15 -24.77 4.26 36.37
N VAL A 16 -24.18 3.63 35.35
CA VAL A 16 -24.26 3.84 33.90
C VAL A 16 -25.57 4.48 33.39
N GLY A 17 -25.45 5.57 32.64
CA GLY A 17 -26.54 6.19 31.88
C GLY A 17 -26.61 5.69 30.44
N GLN A 18 -27.45 4.68 30.19
CA GLN A 18 -27.97 4.34 28.86
C GLN A 18 -29.21 5.19 28.55
N LYS A 19 -29.28 5.64 27.28
CA LYS A 19 -30.48 5.83 26.44
C LYS A 19 -31.82 6.01 27.18
N ARG A 20 -32.30 7.25 27.26
CA ARG A 20 -33.72 7.54 27.54
C ARG A 20 -34.55 7.41 26.26
N ARG A 21 -35.49 6.46 26.28
CA ARG A 21 -36.77 6.46 25.56
C ARG A 21 -37.88 6.48 26.61
N ARG A 22 -38.89 7.32 26.42
CA ARG A 22 -40.30 7.27 26.90
C ARG A 22 -40.92 8.64 26.60
N SER A 23 -42.17 8.81 26.22
CA SER A 23 -43.30 7.93 25.87
C SER A 23 -44.39 8.83 25.29
N GLU A 24 -45.24 8.27 24.45
CA GLU A 24 -46.38 8.88 23.78
C GLU A 24 -47.50 9.34 24.73
N SER A 25 -48.24 10.37 24.32
CA SER A 25 -49.70 10.47 24.54
C SER A 25 -50.34 11.43 23.51
N ASP A 26 -51.08 10.80 22.60
CA ASP A 26 -52.38 11.14 21.98
C ASP A 26 -52.63 12.30 20.99
N SER A 27 -53.10 11.83 19.83
CA SER A 27 -54.21 12.31 18.97
C SER A 27 -54.04 13.58 18.14
N SER A 28 -53.84 13.41 16.82
CA SER A 28 -54.89 13.53 15.79
C SER A 28 -54.27 13.57 14.37
N THR A 29 -54.76 12.68 13.50
CA THR A 29 -54.82 12.75 12.02
C THR A 29 -54.13 13.92 11.30
N ASP A 30 -53.15 13.64 10.42
CA ASP A 30 -53.32 13.89 8.97
C ASP A 30 -52.20 13.26 8.11
N GLN A 31 -52.53 13.02 6.85
CA GLN A 31 -51.75 12.32 5.82
C GLN A 31 -50.51 13.09 5.31
N GLY A 32 -49.44 12.38 4.90
CA GLY A 32 -48.53 12.92 3.87
C GLY A 32 -47.03 12.62 4.01
N ASN A 33 -46.52 11.79 3.08
CA ASN A 33 -45.14 11.74 2.55
C ASN A 33 -43.93 11.61 3.50
N GLY A 34 -43.40 10.38 3.59
CA GLY A 34 -42.10 10.07 4.16
C GLY A 34 -40.94 10.63 3.33
N SER A 35 -40.19 11.56 3.91
CA SER A 35 -38.93 12.10 3.39
C SER A 35 -37.74 11.31 3.96
N GLN A 36 -37.04 10.56 3.10
CA GLN A 36 -35.71 10.05 3.41
C GLN A 36 -34.69 11.19 3.35
N SER A 37 -33.96 11.38 4.45
CA SER A 37 -32.88 12.36 4.63
C SER A 37 -31.75 12.17 3.60
N ARG A 38 -31.84 12.89 2.48
CA ARG A 38 -30.70 13.19 1.58
C ARG A 38 -29.75 14.13 2.32
N ARG A 39 -28.52 13.69 2.62
CA ARG A 39 -27.42 14.62 2.93
C ARG A 39 -27.27 15.57 1.75
N SER A 40 -27.58 16.84 1.98
CA SER A 40 -27.63 17.91 1.00
C SER A 40 -26.24 18.18 0.44
N ARG A 41 -26.13 18.24 -0.90
CA ARG A 41 -25.00 18.84 -1.61
C ARG A 41 -24.88 20.29 -1.15
N GLN A 42 -23.90 20.60 -0.31
CA GLN A 42 -23.63 21.98 0.09
C GLN A 42 -22.92 22.68 -1.07
N ARG A 43 -23.71 23.32 -1.94
CA ARG A 43 -23.23 24.22 -3.00
C ARG A 43 -22.81 25.50 -2.29
N LEU A 44 -21.51 25.81 -2.20
CA LEU A 44 -21.11 27.16 -1.83
C LEU A 44 -21.50 28.07 -2.99
N GLU A 45 -22.49 28.92 -2.73
CA GLU A 45 -22.74 30.09 -3.56
C GLU A 45 -21.45 30.92 -3.64
N ASP A 46 -21.15 31.35 -4.87
CA ASP A 46 -20.04 32.13 -5.38
C ASP A 46 -18.92 32.51 -4.40
N LEU A 47 -17.68 32.16 -4.76
CA LEU A 47 -16.50 32.62 -4.05
C LEU A 47 -16.41 34.15 -4.20
N SER A 48 -16.89 34.87 -3.19
CA SER A 48 -17.02 36.32 -3.20
C SER A 48 -15.69 37.05 -3.01
N CYS A 49 -14.64 36.35 -2.57
CA CYS A 49 -13.30 36.91 -2.47
C CYS A 49 -12.60 36.92 -3.85
N ARG A 50 -12.45 38.12 -4.43
CA ARG A 50 -11.71 38.34 -5.70
C ARG A 50 -10.27 37.85 -5.64
N ILE A 51 -9.60 37.93 -4.48
CA ILE A 51 -8.21 37.52 -4.31
C ILE A 51 -8.08 35.99 -4.41
N CYS A 52 -9.00 35.24 -3.79
CA CYS A 52 -9.06 33.78 -3.93
C CYS A 52 -9.35 33.34 -5.38
N ALA A 53 -10.18 34.09 -6.12
CA ALA A 53 -10.39 33.84 -7.54
C ALA A 53 -9.12 34.12 -8.36
N MET A 54 -8.41 35.22 -8.07
CA MET A 54 -7.15 35.58 -8.72
C MET A 54 -6.06 34.51 -8.51
N MET A 55 -6.05 33.83 -7.37
CA MET A 55 -5.11 32.72 -7.09
C MET A 55 -5.18 31.61 -8.16
N LEU A 56 -6.36 31.37 -8.74
CA LEU A 56 -6.59 30.34 -9.75
C LEU A 56 -6.54 30.89 -11.20
N SER A 57 -5.89 32.04 -11.39
CA SER A 57 -5.66 32.66 -12.70
C SER A 57 -4.23 32.48 -13.21
N HIS A 58 -3.94 32.87 -14.44
CA HIS A 58 -2.57 32.87 -14.99
C HIS A 58 -1.63 33.79 -14.20
N GLU A 59 -2.12 34.89 -13.66
CA GLU A 59 -1.34 35.80 -12.82
C GLU A 59 -1.10 35.18 -11.44
N GLY A 60 -2.14 34.59 -10.85
CA GLY A 60 -2.02 33.84 -9.60
C GLY A 60 -1.01 32.70 -9.70
N LEU A 61 -0.99 31.96 -10.82
CA LEU A 61 -0.02 30.91 -11.08
C LEU A 61 1.43 31.42 -11.07
N LYS A 62 1.71 32.61 -11.60
CA LYS A 62 3.05 33.21 -11.55
C LYS A 62 3.50 33.44 -10.09
N SER A 63 2.60 33.98 -9.27
CA SER A 63 2.85 34.20 -7.84
C SER A 63 2.94 32.89 -7.06
N LEU A 64 2.11 31.89 -7.35
CA LEU A 64 2.16 30.57 -6.72
C LEU A 64 3.46 29.82 -6.99
N ASN A 65 4.10 30.08 -8.14
CA ASN A 65 5.38 29.49 -8.53
C ASN A 65 6.60 30.34 -8.13
N SER A 66 6.39 31.56 -7.60
CA SER A 66 7.49 32.43 -7.16
C SER A 66 8.06 31.97 -5.81
N PRO A 67 9.29 32.38 -5.46
CA PRO A 67 9.87 32.13 -4.13
C PRO A 67 8.97 32.66 -2.99
N ASP A 68 8.37 33.82 -3.22
CA ASP A 68 7.53 34.53 -2.25
C ASP A 68 6.17 33.85 -2.06
N GLY A 69 5.68 33.14 -3.07
CA GLY A 69 4.37 32.50 -3.06
C GLY A 69 3.22 33.50 -3.22
N PHE A 70 1.99 32.98 -3.20
CA PHE A 70 0.77 33.79 -3.23
C PHE A 70 0.30 34.09 -1.81
N TRP A 71 0.17 35.37 -1.48
CA TRP A 71 -0.19 35.82 -0.14
C TRP A 71 -1.70 35.97 0.03
N HIS A 72 -2.25 35.51 1.15
CA HIS A 72 -3.65 35.74 1.52
C HIS A 72 -3.82 35.88 3.04
N ARG A 73 -4.90 36.53 3.48
CA ARG A 73 -5.27 36.66 4.91
C ARG A 73 -6.18 35.50 5.37
N ASN A 74 -6.43 35.40 6.68
CA ASN A 74 -7.29 34.35 7.24
C ASN A 74 -8.77 34.50 6.79
N ARG A 75 -9.61 33.53 7.18
CA ARG A 75 -11.02 33.42 6.78
C ARG A 75 -11.86 34.66 7.09
N THR A 76 -11.59 35.37 8.18
CA THR A 76 -12.37 36.54 8.62
C THR A 76 -12.23 37.68 7.60
N ASN A 77 -11.00 37.94 7.18
CA ASN A 77 -10.69 38.95 6.17
C ASN A 77 -11.07 38.53 4.74
N CYS A 78 -11.02 37.23 4.44
CA CYS A 78 -11.55 36.69 3.18
C CYS A 78 -13.05 36.93 3.01
N LYS A 79 -13.82 36.91 4.10
CA LYS A 79 -15.26 37.21 4.08
C LYS A 79 -15.53 38.71 4.02
N ALA A 80 -14.70 39.54 4.64
CA ALA A 80 -14.87 41.00 4.59
C ALA A 80 -14.64 41.58 3.18
N SER A 81 -13.72 41.00 2.38
CA SER A 81 -13.48 41.45 1.00
C SER A 81 -14.57 41.04 -0.01
N ALA A 82 -15.58 40.27 0.44
CA ALA A 82 -16.73 39.88 -0.36
C ALA A 82 -17.73 41.04 -0.56
N ASP A 83 -17.85 41.87 0.47
CA ASP A 83 -18.93 42.84 0.63
C ASP A 83 -18.45 44.29 0.41
N ALA A 84 -17.14 44.51 0.31
CA ALA A 84 -16.56 45.84 0.15
C ALA A 84 -16.15 46.10 -1.29
N GLY A 85 -16.85 47.03 -1.94
CA GLY A 85 -16.32 47.78 -3.08
C GLY A 85 -15.03 48.49 -2.69
N GLU A 86 -14.16 48.68 -3.68
CA GLU A 86 -12.88 49.40 -3.66
C GLU A 86 -12.58 50.18 -2.37
N HIS A 87 -11.75 49.61 -1.50
CA HIS A 87 -11.02 50.40 -0.52
C HIS A 87 -9.57 49.93 -0.46
N ASP A 88 -8.73 50.86 -0.91
CA ASP A 88 -7.29 50.94 -0.71
C ASP A 88 -7.07 51.61 0.64
N GLU A 89 -7.00 50.86 1.75
CA GLU A 89 -6.59 51.42 3.05
C GLU A 89 -5.80 50.42 3.91
N ASP A 90 -4.83 51.00 4.62
CA ASP A 90 -3.77 50.39 5.41
C ASP A 90 -4.18 49.22 6.31
N TRP A 91 -3.46 48.11 6.17
CA TRP A 91 -3.92 46.83 6.67
C TRP A 91 -3.15 46.31 7.91
N ALA A 92 -3.60 46.60 9.13
CA ALA A 92 -2.93 46.16 10.37
C ALA A 92 -3.24 44.70 10.81
N CYS A 93 -2.20 44.04 11.33
CA CYS A 93 -2.11 42.86 12.23
C CYS A 93 -2.98 41.60 11.99
N GLU A 94 -2.57 40.67 11.10
CA GLU A 94 -3.03 39.26 11.15
C GLU A 94 -2.04 38.26 10.52
N GLN A 95 -2.06 36.99 10.96
CA GLN A 95 -1.26 35.89 10.40
C GLN A 95 -1.51 35.72 8.89
N ARG A 96 -0.47 35.93 8.08
CA ARG A 96 -0.55 35.74 6.63
C ARG A 96 -0.41 34.27 6.26
N LEU A 97 -1.22 33.84 5.30
CA LEU A 97 -1.14 32.54 4.66
C LEU A 97 -0.35 32.69 3.36
N ILE A 98 0.60 31.78 3.15
CA ILE A 98 1.40 31.72 1.92
C ILE A 98 1.02 30.42 1.20
N PHE A 99 0.44 30.58 0.02
CA PHE A 99 0.09 29.49 -0.88
C PHE A 99 1.20 29.31 -1.91
N ARG A 100 1.59 28.06 -2.13
CA ARG A 100 2.54 27.69 -3.19
C ARG A 100 1.97 26.56 -4.02
N ASN A 101 2.26 26.55 -5.32
CA ASN A 101 1.89 25.41 -6.16
C ASN A 101 2.68 24.18 -5.69
N THR A 102 2.01 23.04 -5.49
CA THR A 102 2.72 21.81 -5.14
C THR A 102 3.63 21.41 -6.28
N ARG A 103 4.93 21.27 -5.99
CA ARG A 103 5.88 20.78 -6.98
C ARG A 103 5.45 19.39 -7.41
N VAL A 104 5.26 19.23 -8.72
CA VAL A 104 5.03 17.91 -9.30
C VAL A 104 6.13 16.97 -8.78
N PRO A 105 5.80 15.78 -8.24
CA PRO A 105 6.79 14.82 -7.78
C PRO A 105 7.84 14.59 -8.87
N ARG A 106 9.12 14.44 -8.48
CA ARG A 106 10.29 14.30 -9.36
C ARG A 106 10.09 13.31 -10.54
N SER A 107 9.18 12.34 -10.42
CA SER A 107 8.87 11.32 -11.43
C SER A 107 8.15 11.81 -12.70
N LEU A 108 7.70 13.07 -12.76
CA LEU A 108 7.08 13.67 -13.96
C LEU A 108 7.98 14.67 -14.70
N SER A 109 9.13 15.00 -14.12
CA SER A 109 10.06 16.01 -14.63
C SER A 109 11.38 15.36 -15.00
N THR A 110 11.53 14.95 -16.27
CA THR A 110 12.83 14.53 -16.82
C THR A 110 13.73 15.72 -17.19
N SER A 111 13.44 16.93 -16.72
CA SER A 111 14.29 18.10 -16.95
C SER A 111 14.37 19.02 -15.74
N PRO A 112 15.58 19.38 -15.26
CA PRO A 112 15.77 20.31 -14.14
C PRO A 112 15.26 21.74 -14.39
N ASN A 113 14.81 22.06 -15.61
CA ASN A 113 14.24 23.36 -16.02
C ASN A 113 12.74 23.33 -16.38
N CYS A 114 11.97 22.37 -15.89
CA CYS A 114 10.53 22.30 -16.22
C CYS A 114 9.76 23.43 -15.50
N GLN A 115 9.51 24.54 -16.22
CA GLN A 115 8.58 25.58 -15.78
C GLN A 115 7.19 24.95 -15.60
N GLN A 116 6.61 25.07 -14.40
CA GLN A 116 5.27 24.56 -14.14
C GLN A 116 4.25 25.39 -14.90
N THR A 117 3.62 24.79 -15.91
CA THR A 117 2.68 25.46 -16.81
C THR A 117 1.27 25.61 -16.23
N GLY A 118 0.98 25.01 -15.06
CA GLY A 118 -0.33 25.08 -14.42
C GLY A 118 -0.36 24.65 -12.96
N ILE A 119 -1.54 24.75 -12.36
CA ILE A 119 -1.84 24.45 -10.95
C ILE A 119 -2.16 22.97 -10.79
N TYR A 120 -1.43 22.28 -9.91
CA TYR A 120 -1.63 20.86 -9.61
C TYR A 120 -2.22 20.63 -8.22
N GLY A 121 -1.90 21.51 -7.29
CA GLY A 121 -2.32 21.52 -5.90
C GLY A 121 -1.71 22.74 -5.22
N LEU A 122 -2.17 23.05 -4.01
CA LEU A 122 -1.76 24.22 -3.26
C LEU A 122 -1.27 23.79 -1.89
N GLN A 123 -0.05 24.18 -1.55
CA GLN A 123 0.50 24.02 -0.21
C GLN A 123 0.38 25.35 0.52
N CYS A 124 -0.38 25.35 1.61
CA CYS A 124 -0.60 26.51 2.45
C CYS A 124 0.31 26.43 3.68
N SER A 125 1.04 27.50 3.96
CA SER A 125 1.87 27.68 5.14
C SER A 125 1.50 28.98 5.86
N ILE A 126 1.77 29.04 7.15
CA ILE A 126 1.58 30.27 7.93
C ILE A 126 2.90 31.04 7.84
N GLU A 127 2.87 32.36 7.66
CA GLU A 127 4.06 33.22 7.51
C GLU A 127 5.07 33.06 8.66
N SER A 128 4.60 32.81 9.88
CA SER A 128 5.46 32.53 11.04
C SER A 128 6.19 31.18 10.98
N LYS A 129 5.73 30.25 10.14
CA LYS A 129 6.29 28.90 9.93
C LYS A 129 6.24 28.53 8.43
N PRO A 130 6.96 29.25 7.55
CA PRO A 130 6.80 29.13 6.10
C PRO A 130 7.29 27.78 5.55
N THR A 131 8.14 27.07 6.29
CA THR A 131 8.71 25.78 5.90
C THR A 131 7.87 24.58 6.32
N LYS A 132 6.88 24.76 7.20
CA LYS A 132 5.98 23.67 7.63
C LYS A 132 4.59 23.90 7.03
N PRO A 133 4.14 23.07 6.07
CA PRO A 133 2.80 23.21 5.52
C PRO A 133 1.75 23.00 6.61
N ALA A 134 0.81 23.93 6.69
CA ALA A 134 -0.36 23.84 7.55
C ALA A 134 -1.47 23.01 6.89
N VAL A 135 -1.67 23.18 5.57
CA VAL A 135 -2.72 22.50 4.79
C VAL A 135 -2.20 22.21 3.38
N SER A 136 -2.55 21.07 2.80
CA SER A 136 -2.39 20.76 1.37
C SER A 136 -3.76 20.65 0.73
N ILE A 137 -3.96 21.34 -0.39
CA ILE A 137 -5.23 21.40 -1.12
C ILE A 137 -5.01 20.84 -2.51
N GLN A 138 -5.75 19.79 -2.86
CA GLN A 138 -5.77 19.20 -4.18
C GLN A 138 -6.84 19.90 -5.02
N VAL A 139 -6.44 20.48 -6.16
CA VAL A 139 -7.31 21.31 -7.02
C VAL A 139 -7.57 20.56 -8.33
N PHE A 140 -8.83 20.36 -8.68
CA PHE A 140 -9.26 19.61 -9.86
C PHE A 140 -10.14 20.43 -10.77
N ALA A 141 -10.08 20.16 -12.07
CA ALA A 141 -10.99 20.71 -13.08
C ALA A 141 -11.54 19.60 -13.98
N LYS A 142 -12.77 19.71 -14.47
CA LYS A 142 -13.33 18.72 -15.42
C LYS A 142 -12.75 18.94 -16.81
N LYS A 143 -12.70 17.88 -17.62
CA LYS A 143 -12.30 18.01 -19.03
C LYS A 143 -13.37 18.84 -19.76
N GLY A 144 -12.94 19.89 -20.47
CA GLY A 144 -13.82 20.79 -21.21
C GLY A 144 -14.25 22.03 -20.43
N ASP A 145 -13.92 22.13 -19.14
CA ASP A 145 -14.05 23.38 -18.38
C ASP A 145 -12.95 24.36 -18.80
N VAL A 146 -13.25 25.66 -18.86
CA VAL A 146 -12.28 26.71 -19.21
C VAL A 146 -11.10 26.78 -18.24
N ILE A 147 -11.33 26.50 -16.95
CA ILE A 147 -10.26 26.53 -15.95
C ILE A 147 -9.30 25.35 -16.07
N ALA A 148 -9.66 24.35 -16.88
CA ALA A 148 -8.85 23.17 -17.12
C ALA A 148 -7.54 23.48 -17.89
N GLU A 149 -7.41 24.68 -18.48
CA GLU A 149 -6.17 25.19 -19.06
C GLU A 149 -5.12 25.51 -18.00
N ILE A 150 -5.55 26.04 -16.85
CA ILE A 150 -4.68 26.46 -15.74
C ILE A 150 -4.59 25.34 -14.70
N VAL A 151 -5.71 24.75 -14.30
CA VAL A 151 -5.77 23.64 -13.34
C VAL A 151 -5.61 22.34 -14.11
N HIS A 152 -4.55 21.58 -13.88
CA HIS A 152 -4.23 20.39 -14.68
C HIS A 152 -4.75 19.07 -14.10
N ARG A 153 -5.03 18.99 -12.80
CA ARG A 153 -5.57 17.77 -12.20
C ARG A 153 -7.00 17.52 -12.69
N ARG A 154 -7.36 16.25 -12.89
CA ARG A 154 -8.66 15.83 -13.41
C ARG A 154 -9.35 14.89 -12.44
N PRO A 155 -10.70 14.87 -12.39
CA PRO A 155 -11.43 13.81 -11.70
C PRO A 155 -10.88 12.44 -12.09
N LEU A 156 -10.74 11.58 -11.07
CA LEU A 156 -10.00 10.34 -11.21
C LEU A 156 -10.81 9.29 -11.95
N ARG A 157 -10.13 8.52 -12.80
CA ARG A 157 -10.76 7.49 -13.60
C ARG A 157 -10.78 6.17 -12.85
N ARG A 158 -11.93 5.86 -12.24
CA ARG A 158 -12.14 4.59 -11.53
C ARG A 158 -12.41 3.37 -12.40
N ASN A 159 -12.51 3.55 -13.73
CA ASN A 159 -12.55 2.43 -14.67
C ASN A 159 -11.12 1.95 -15.00
N VAL A 160 -10.60 1.11 -14.10
CA VAL A 160 -9.27 0.50 -14.18
C VAL A 160 -9.12 -0.46 -15.36
N GLY A 161 -10.22 -1.02 -15.87
CA GLY A 161 -10.25 -1.91 -17.03
C GLY A 161 -10.35 -1.22 -18.39
N SER A 162 -10.31 0.12 -18.46
CA SER A 162 -10.47 0.84 -19.72
C SER A 162 -9.29 0.64 -20.68
N SER A 163 -9.55 0.63 -22.00
CA SER A 163 -8.51 0.55 -23.03
C SER A 163 -7.44 1.63 -22.88
N SER A 164 -7.83 2.83 -22.42
CA SER A 164 -6.89 3.92 -22.13
C SER A 164 -5.98 3.64 -20.94
N ALA A 165 -6.49 3.00 -19.88
CA ALA A 165 -5.71 2.62 -18.71
C ALA A 165 -4.67 1.54 -19.08
N PHE A 166 -5.09 0.51 -19.81
CA PHE A 166 -4.17 -0.52 -20.31
C PHE A 166 -3.12 0.04 -21.29
N ALA A 167 -3.49 0.99 -22.16
CA ALA A 167 -2.53 1.63 -23.05
C ALA A 167 -1.46 2.42 -22.27
N ALA A 168 -1.87 3.16 -21.25
CA ALA A 168 -0.96 3.90 -20.39
C ALA A 168 -0.06 2.96 -19.54
N ALA A 169 -0.63 1.88 -19.01
CA ALA A 169 0.13 0.84 -18.29
C ALA A 169 1.19 0.19 -19.20
N ARG A 170 0.84 -0.17 -20.44
CA ARG A 170 1.81 -0.70 -21.43
C ARG A 170 2.92 0.29 -21.73
N ALA A 171 2.62 1.59 -21.83
CA ALA A 171 3.64 2.61 -22.06
C ALA A 171 4.64 2.67 -20.89
N LEU A 172 4.17 2.62 -19.64
CA LEU A 172 5.03 2.60 -18.45
C LEU A 172 5.89 1.34 -18.39
N ILE A 173 5.32 0.16 -18.69
CA ILE A 173 6.06 -1.09 -18.78
C ILE A 173 7.15 -1.00 -19.86
N LYS A 174 6.80 -0.51 -21.06
CA LYS A 174 7.73 -0.36 -22.19
C LYS A 174 8.87 0.61 -21.85
N ASN A 175 8.59 1.70 -21.17
CA ASN A 175 9.60 2.67 -20.75
C ASN A 175 10.54 2.05 -19.71
N CYS A 176 9.98 1.39 -18.69
CA CYS A 176 10.75 0.76 -17.62
C CYS A 176 11.63 -0.41 -18.13
N MET A 177 11.14 -1.16 -19.12
CA MET A 177 11.82 -2.32 -19.73
C MET A 177 12.49 -1.99 -21.07
N ASN A 178 12.74 -0.71 -21.36
CA ASN A 178 13.32 -0.29 -22.64
C ASN A 178 14.74 -0.86 -22.77
N PRO A 179 15.07 -1.66 -23.81
CA PRO A 179 16.43 -2.23 -23.96
C PRO A 179 17.54 -1.18 -24.09
N LYS A 180 17.22 0.02 -24.59
CA LYS A 180 18.20 1.11 -24.80
C LYS A 180 18.43 1.96 -23.57
N ASN A 181 17.40 2.14 -22.74
CA ASN A 181 17.45 2.92 -21.51
C ASN A 181 16.57 2.28 -20.43
N PRO A 182 16.95 1.09 -19.94
CA PRO A 182 16.19 0.39 -18.91
C PRO A 182 16.38 1.07 -17.56
N HIS A 183 15.34 1.02 -16.72
CA HIS A 183 15.49 1.38 -15.30
C HIS A 183 16.49 0.41 -14.66
N LYS A 184 17.65 0.92 -14.22
CA LYS A 184 18.77 0.18 -13.63
C LYS A 184 18.33 -0.69 -12.46
N HIS A 185 17.58 -0.13 -11.51
CA HIS A 185 17.10 -0.84 -10.33
C HIS A 185 15.92 -1.78 -10.63
N CYS A 186 15.38 -1.79 -11.86
CA CYS A 186 14.33 -2.73 -12.28
C CYS A 186 14.87 -3.87 -13.15
N GLN A 187 16.18 -3.92 -13.40
CA GLN A 187 16.82 -4.99 -14.19
C GLN A 187 16.99 -6.30 -13.43
N TYR A 188 16.64 -6.36 -12.14
CA TYR A 188 16.80 -7.53 -11.28
C TYR A 188 15.96 -8.77 -11.65
N SER A 189 15.20 -8.76 -12.75
CA SER A 189 14.75 -9.99 -13.39
C SER A 189 15.96 -10.72 -14.02
N ARG A 190 16.89 -11.17 -13.17
CA ARG A 190 18.16 -11.79 -13.57
C ARG A 190 17.94 -13.15 -14.21
N ASP A 191 16.88 -13.84 -13.81
CA ASP A 191 16.40 -15.04 -14.48
C ASP A 191 15.03 -14.78 -15.09
N THR A 192 14.97 -14.86 -16.42
CA THR A 192 13.71 -15.03 -17.15
C THR A 192 13.22 -16.47 -17.09
N VAL A 193 13.81 -17.31 -16.23
CA VAL A 193 13.40 -18.69 -16.02
C VAL A 193 11.98 -18.68 -15.46
N LEU A 194 11.10 -19.40 -16.15
CA LEU A 194 9.74 -19.57 -15.69
C LEU A 194 9.72 -20.38 -14.39
N PRO A 195 8.79 -20.09 -13.46
CA PRO A 195 8.48 -20.99 -12.35
C PRO A 195 8.18 -22.41 -12.85
N LEU A 196 8.27 -23.40 -11.95
CA LEU A 196 8.02 -24.82 -12.28
C LEU A 196 6.68 -25.01 -13.02
N ARG A 197 5.67 -24.24 -12.61
CA ARG A 197 4.35 -24.19 -13.25
C ARG A 197 3.92 -22.76 -13.50
N VAL A 198 3.33 -22.53 -14.67
CA VAL A 198 2.68 -21.26 -15.04
C VAL A 198 1.44 -21.54 -15.87
N LEU A 199 0.49 -20.62 -15.87
CA LEU A 199 -0.60 -20.62 -16.84
C LEU A 199 -0.08 -20.05 -18.17
N ASP A 200 -0.26 -20.82 -19.24
CA ASP A 200 -0.16 -20.33 -20.62
C ASP A 200 -1.53 -19.78 -21.03
N VAL A 201 -1.63 -18.45 -21.13
CA VAL A 201 -2.90 -17.78 -21.45
C VAL A 201 -3.08 -17.54 -22.96
N GLY A 202 -2.25 -18.16 -23.79
CA GLY A 202 -2.27 -18.00 -25.24
C GLY A 202 -1.38 -16.87 -25.74
N GLN A 203 -1.07 -16.91 -27.03
CA GLN A 203 -0.17 -15.92 -27.64
C GLN A 203 -0.83 -14.54 -27.72
N PRO A 204 -0.09 -13.45 -27.47
CA PRO A 204 -0.62 -12.10 -27.68
C PRO A 204 -1.15 -11.93 -29.12
N GLY A 205 -2.43 -11.57 -29.25
CA GLY A 205 -3.09 -11.38 -30.55
C GLY A 205 -3.84 -12.60 -31.09
N ASP A 206 -3.77 -13.76 -30.42
CA ASP A 206 -4.60 -14.92 -30.75
C ASP A 206 -6.09 -14.60 -30.58
N PRO A 207 -6.95 -14.83 -31.60
CA PRO A 207 -8.40 -14.60 -31.51
C PRO A 207 -9.13 -15.63 -30.63
N HIS A 208 -8.59 -16.83 -30.44
CA HIS A 208 -9.23 -17.91 -29.66
C HIS A 208 -8.26 -18.56 -28.66
N PRO A 209 -7.68 -17.76 -27.73
CA PRO A 209 -6.62 -18.23 -26.86
C PRO A 209 -7.13 -19.24 -25.83
N THR A 210 -6.60 -20.45 -25.89
CA THR A 210 -6.82 -21.48 -24.87
C THR A 210 -5.97 -21.20 -23.64
N VAL A 211 -6.52 -21.46 -22.45
CA VAL A 211 -5.78 -21.38 -21.19
C VAL A 211 -5.41 -22.79 -20.76
N LYS A 212 -4.17 -23.00 -20.37
CA LYS A 212 -3.70 -24.28 -19.84
C LYS A 212 -2.58 -24.12 -18.83
N LEU A 213 -2.47 -25.07 -17.92
CA LEU A 213 -1.31 -25.20 -17.06
C LEU A 213 -0.12 -25.71 -17.87
N ARG A 214 1.01 -25.03 -17.77
CA ARG A 214 2.28 -25.44 -18.35
C ARG A 214 3.23 -25.83 -17.24
N ILE A 215 3.71 -27.07 -17.30
CA ILE A 215 4.81 -27.56 -16.47
C ILE A 215 6.10 -27.32 -17.25
N ASN A 216 7.10 -26.73 -16.59
CA ASN A 216 8.39 -26.45 -17.19
C ASN A 216 9.42 -27.46 -16.67
N ASP A 217 9.84 -28.37 -17.55
CA ASP A 217 10.77 -29.45 -17.20
C ASP A 217 12.25 -29.01 -17.29
N MET A 218 12.51 -27.88 -17.96
CA MET A 218 13.83 -27.28 -18.21
C MET A 218 13.80 -25.79 -17.88
N ASP A 219 14.98 -25.14 -17.83
CA ASP A 219 15.19 -23.69 -17.67
C ASP A 219 14.62 -22.87 -18.85
N THR A 220 13.30 -22.97 -19.04
CA THR A 220 12.57 -22.28 -20.08
C THR A 220 12.54 -20.80 -19.73
N ARG A 221 13.14 -19.99 -20.61
CA ARG A 221 13.24 -18.54 -20.42
C ARG A 221 12.10 -17.82 -21.12
N ALA A 222 11.21 -17.21 -20.35
CA ALA A 222 10.17 -16.32 -20.87
C ALA A 222 9.70 -15.31 -19.82
N LYS A 223 9.08 -14.22 -20.32
CA LYS A 223 8.46 -13.22 -19.45
C LYS A 223 7.10 -13.70 -18.96
N TYR A 224 6.87 -13.59 -17.66
CA TYR A 224 5.60 -13.91 -17.02
C TYR A 224 5.15 -12.80 -16.07
N LEU A 225 3.87 -12.78 -15.75
CA LEU A 225 3.27 -11.97 -14.69
C LEU A 225 2.96 -12.84 -13.49
N ALA A 226 2.93 -12.27 -12.30
CA ALA A 226 2.43 -12.94 -11.10
C ALA A 226 1.14 -12.25 -10.62
N LEU A 227 0.20 -13.01 -10.06
CA LEU A 227 -1.01 -12.47 -9.46
C LEU A 227 -0.90 -12.46 -7.92
N SER A 228 -1.06 -11.28 -7.33
CA SER A 228 -1.28 -11.08 -5.90
C SER A 228 -2.75 -10.73 -5.67
N TYR A 229 -3.49 -11.56 -4.92
CA TYR A 229 -4.93 -11.40 -4.72
C TYR A 229 -5.43 -12.02 -3.41
N CYS A 230 -6.61 -11.59 -2.96
CA CYS A 230 -7.32 -12.20 -1.85
C CYS A 230 -8.11 -13.41 -2.33
N TRP A 231 -7.87 -14.59 -1.75
CA TRP A 231 -8.71 -15.77 -2.02
C TRP A 231 -10.14 -15.56 -1.49
N GLY A 232 -10.26 -14.82 -0.37
CA GLY A 232 -11.51 -14.53 0.32
C GLY A 232 -11.95 -15.64 1.28
N LYS A 233 -12.95 -15.34 2.12
CA LYS A 233 -13.61 -16.36 2.93
C LYS A 233 -14.51 -17.21 2.04
N GLN A 234 -14.45 -18.53 2.20
CA GLN A 234 -15.33 -19.43 1.47
C GLN A 234 -16.76 -19.24 2.00
N LEU A 235 -17.62 -18.63 1.18
CA LEU A 235 -19.01 -18.33 1.55
C LEU A 235 -19.91 -19.57 1.49
N ASP A 236 -19.55 -20.55 0.66
CA ASP A 236 -20.27 -21.81 0.49
C ASP A 236 -19.29 -23.01 0.60
N PRO A 237 -19.45 -23.90 1.59
CA PRO A 237 -18.62 -25.10 1.75
C PRO A 237 -18.66 -26.06 0.56
N THR A 238 -19.73 -26.03 -0.23
CA THR A 238 -19.98 -26.96 -1.34
C THR A 238 -19.35 -26.48 -2.66
N ALA A 239 -19.24 -25.17 -2.86
CA ALA A 239 -18.62 -24.57 -4.04
C ALA A 239 -17.14 -24.25 -3.76
N ARG A 240 -16.26 -25.27 -3.88
CA ARG A 240 -14.82 -25.05 -3.76
C ARG A 240 -14.27 -24.40 -5.03
N PRO A 241 -13.48 -23.32 -4.93
CA PRO A 241 -12.84 -22.72 -6.10
C PRO A 241 -11.85 -23.71 -6.73
N LEU A 242 -11.70 -23.65 -8.05
CA LEU A 242 -10.76 -24.50 -8.76
C LEU A 242 -9.32 -24.21 -8.27
N GLN A 243 -8.66 -25.27 -7.81
CA GLN A 243 -7.29 -25.26 -7.34
C GLN A 243 -6.55 -26.44 -7.96
N LEU A 244 -5.25 -26.29 -8.18
CA LEU A 244 -4.43 -27.40 -8.65
C LEU A 244 -4.32 -28.46 -7.56
N GLN A 245 -4.72 -29.69 -7.90
CA GLN A 245 -4.60 -30.88 -7.07
C GLN A 245 -3.91 -31.98 -7.89
N ARG A 246 -3.42 -33.04 -7.23
CA ARG A 246 -2.76 -34.13 -7.95
C ARG A 246 -3.66 -34.82 -8.97
N ASP A 247 -4.94 -34.99 -8.65
CA ASP A 247 -5.92 -35.70 -9.47
C ASP A 247 -6.37 -34.92 -10.71
N ASN A 248 -6.36 -33.58 -10.64
CA ASN A 248 -6.77 -32.71 -11.74
C ASN A 248 -5.59 -32.13 -12.57
N LEU A 249 -4.35 -32.46 -12.21
CA LEU A 249 -3.14 -31.95 -12.90
C LEU A 249 -3.20 -32.15 -14.42
N ASN A 250 -3.46 -33.39 -14.87
CA ASN A 250 -3.49 -33.72 -16.29
C ASN A 250 -4.63 -32.99 -17.03
N GLN A 251 -5.77 -32.78 -16.35
CA GLN A 251 -6.89 -32.02 -16.90
C GLN A 251 -6.51 -30.56 -17.12
N LEU A 252 -5.88 -29.92 -16.12
CA LEU A 252 -5.47 -28.52 -16.22
C LEU A 252 -4.36 -28.30 -17.25
N VAL A 253 -3.49 -29.30 -17.49
CA VAL A 253 -2.50 -29.29 -18.57
C VAL A 253 -3.15 -29.39 -19.95
N ALA A 254 -4.21 -30.20 -20.08
CA ALA A 254 -4.95 -30.33 -21.34
C ALA A 254 -5.71 -29.04 -21.70
N GLY A 255 -6.35 -28.40 -20.71
CA GLY A 255 -7.04 -27.14 -20.91
C GLY A 255 -7.87 -26.71 -19.71
N ILE A 256 -8.08 -25.41 -19.58
CA ILE A 256 -8.82 -24.78 -18.49
C ILE A 256 -9.92 -23.93 -19.09
N GLU A 257 -11.17 -24.25 -18.75
CA GLU A 257 -12.32 -23.43 -19.12
C GLU A 257 -12.32 -22.14 -18.30
N LEU A 258 -12.34 -20.96 -18.94
CA LEU A 258 -12.31 -19.68 -18.22
C LEU A 258 -13.44 -19.52 -17.18
N LYS A 259 -14.62 -20.05 -17.49
CA LYS A 259 -15.80 -19.98 -16.63
C LYS A 259 -15.67 -20.80 -15.33
N SER A 260 -14.75 -21.76 -15.25
CA SER A 260 -14.51 -22.53 -14.02
C SER A 260 -13.61 -21.80 -13.03
N LEU A 261 -12.96 -20.72 -13.47
CA LEU A 261 -12.05 -19.92 -12.66
C LEU A 261 -12.80 -18.83 -11.92
N GLN A 262 -12.30 -18.45 -10.74
CA GLN A 262 -12.80 -17.27 -10.04
C GLN A 262 -12.53 -15.99 -10.82
N GLN A 263 -13.40 -14.99 -10.66
CA GLN A 263 -13.38 -13.75 -11.46
C GLN A 263 -12.03 -13.02 -11.39
N SER A 264 -11.33 -13.02 -10.26
CA SER A 264 -10.00 -12.38 -10.14
C SER A 264 -8.94 -13.08 -10.99
N ILE A 265 -9.01 -14.39 -11.13
CA ILE A 265 -8.10 -15.15 -12.01
C ILE A 265 -8.45 -14.87 -13.47
N GLN A 266 -9.75 -14.80 -13.81
CA GLN A 266 -10.19 -14.43 -15.16
C GLN A 266 -9.73 -13.00 -15.53
N ASP A 267 -9.88 -12.05 -14.61
CA ASP A 267 -9.44 -10.67 -14.76
C ASP A 267 -7.91 -10.56 -14.90
N ALA A 268 -7.15 -11.40 -14.18
CA ALA A 268 -5.70 -11.48 -14.31
C ALA A 268 -5.26 -12.07 -15.65
N ILE A 269 -5.95 -13.10 -16.15
CA ILE A 269 -5.74 -13.66 -17.49
C ILE A 269 -6.02 -12.60 -18.56
N TYR A 270 -7.14 -11.89 -18.45
CA TYR A 270 -7.50 -10.79 -19.34
C TYR A 270 -6.43 -9.68 -19.32
N THR A 271 -6.00 -9.26 -18.13
CA THR A 271 -4.96 -8.26 -17.91
C THR A 271 -3.65 -8.69 -18.56
N THR A 272 -3.23 -9.93 -18.34
CA THR A 272 -2.00 -10.50 -18.91
C THR A 272 -2.00 -10.41 -20.43
N ARG A 273 -3.10 -10.83 -21.08
CA ARG A 273 -3.29 -10.72 -22.52
C ARG A 273 -3.28 -9.26 -22.99
N LYS A 274 -3.98 -8.35 -22.30
CA LYS A 274 -4.04 -6.91 -22.63
C LYS A 274 -2.71 -6.18 -22.48
N LEU A 275 -1.83 -6.67 -21.61
CA LEU A 275 -0.47 -6.14 -21.46
C LEU A 275 0.52 -6.73 -22.47
N GLY A 276 0.12 -7.76 -23.23
CA GLY A 276 0.95 -8.39 -24.26
C GLY A 276 1.84 -9.51 -23.75
N PHE A 277 1.47 -10.16 -22.64
CA PHE A 277 2.20 -11.28 -22.06
C PHE A 277 1.42 -12.59 -22.25
N ARG A 278 2.16 -13.70 -22.23
CA ARG A 278 1.64 -15.06 -22.44
C ARG A 278 1.52 -15.87 -21.16
N TYR A 279 2.42 -15.64 -20.20
CA TYR A 279 2.53 -16.47 -19.00
C TYR A 279 2.06 -15.72 -17.76
N LEU A 280 1.28 -16.39 -16.93
CA LEU A 280 0.77 -15.88 -15.66
C LEU A 280 1.00 -16.94 -14.57
N TRP A 281 1.58 -16.54 -13.46
CA TRP A 281 1.69 -17.35 -12.25
C TRP A 281 0.57 -17.00 -11.28
N VAL A 282 -0.12 -18.03 -10.77
CA VAL A 282 -1.22 -17.93 -9.80
C VAL A 282 -1.03 -19.05 -8.78
N ASP A 283 -0.83 -18.70 -7.50
CA ASP A 283 -0.57 -19.64 -6.40
C ASP A 283 -1.56 -20.82 -6.36
N ALA A 284 -2.87 -20.55 -6.46
CA ALA A 284 -3.93 -21.55 -6.40
C ALA A 284 -3.86 -22.58 -7.54
N LEU A 285 -3.22 -22.26 -8.67
CA LEU A 285 -3.18 -23.09 -9.88
C LEU A 285 -1.76 -23.52 -10.28
N CYS A 286 -0.73 -22.96 -9.66
CA CYS A 286 0.67 -23.28 -9.92
C CYS A 286 1.33 -24.04 -8.75
N ILE A 287 0.60 -24.28 -7.66
CA ILE A 287 1.04 -25.07 -6.50
C ILE A 287 0.01 -26.18 -6.28
N ILE A 288 0.46 -27.44 -6.08
CA ILE A 288 -0.43 -28.57 -5.78
C ILE A 288 -0.91 -28.44 -4.33
N GLN A 289 -2.18 -28.09 -4.16
CA GLN A 289 -2.76 -27.71 -2.87
C GLN A 289 -2.97 -28.88 -1.89
N ASP A 290 -2.94 -30.11 -2.37
CA ASP A 290 -3.03 -31.34 -1.56
C ASP A 290 -1.65 -31.98 -1.29
N CYS A 291 -0.55 -31.32 -1.66
CA CYS A 291 0.82 -31.86 -1.50
C CYS A 291 1.69 -30.98 -0.60
N ALA A 292 1.94 -31.43 0.64
CA ALA A 292 2.77 -30.69 1.60
C ALA A 292 4.20 -30.42 1.08
N LYS A 293 4.84 -31.44 0.48
CA LYS A 293 6.20 -31.32 -0.08
C LYS A 293 6.27 -30.32 -1.25
N ASP A 294 5.26 -30.30 -2.10
CA ASP A 294 5.17 -29.38 -3.22
C ASP A 294 4.93 -27.94 -2.73
N LYS A 295 4.03 -27.76 -1.75
CA LYS A 295 3.81 -26.48 -1.09
C LYS A 295 5.10 -25.95 -0.48
N GLU A 296 5.82 -26.75 0.30
CA GLU A 296 7.08 -26.34 0.91
C GLU A 296 8.10 -25.90 -0.14
N THR A 297 8.23 -26.68 -1.22
CA THR A 297 9.14 -26.37 -2.34
C THR A 297 8.75 -25.06 -3.03
N GLU A 298 7.48 -24.85 -3.38
CA GLU A 298 7.02 -23.64 -4.05
C GLU A 298 7.06 -22.41 -3.12
N ILE A 299 6.70 -22.57 -1.84
CA ILE A 299 6.78 -21.50 -0.82
C ILE A 299 8.22 -21.04 -0.67
N SER A 300 9.19 -21.97 -0.62
CA SER A 300 10.62 -21.62 -0.59
C SER A 300 11.08 -20.82 -1.82
N ARG A 301 10.35 -20.92 -2.95
CA ARG A 301 10.61 -20.22 -4.21
C ARG A 301 9.74 -18.98 -4.42
N MET A 302 8.74 -18.72 -3.57
CA MET A 302 7.82 -17.57 -3.75
C MET A 302 8.60 -16.26 -3.90
N ALA A 303 9.65 -16.07 -3.11
CA ALA A 303 10.51 -14.91 -3.19
C ALA A 303 11.05 -14.67 -4.61
N SER A 304 11.62 -15.69 -5.24
CA SER A 304 12.17 -15.61 -6.59
C SER A 304 11.07 -15.48 -7.65
N ILE A 305 9.90 -16.09 -7.43
CA ILE A 305 8.75 -16.00 -8.33
C ILE A 305 8.26 -14.54 -8.45
N TYR A 306 8.06 -13.83 -7.34
CA TYR A 306 7.62 -12.43 -7.40
C TYR A 306 8.75 -11.49 -7.87
N LYS A 307 9.98 -11.75 -7.43
CA LYS A 307 11.17 -10.97 -7.83
C LYS A 307 11.44 -11.02 -9.33
N ASN A 308 11.32 -12.20 -9.95
CA ASN A 308 11.58 -12.41 -11.38
C ASN A 308 10.37 -12.13 -12.29
N ALA A 309 9.17 -11.93 -11.72
CA ALA A 309 8.00 -11.55 -12.50
C ALA A 309 8.26 -10.24 -13.25
N SER A 310 7.85 -10.17 -14.53
CA SER A 310 7.99 -8.95 -15.31
C SER A 310 7.16 -7.81 -14.71
N VAL A 311 5.95 -8.14 -14.27
CA VAL A 311 5.03 -7.27 -13.51
C VAL A 311 4.20 -8.16 -12.58
N THR A 312 4.00 -7.73 -11.34
CA THR A 312 3.00 -8.33 -10.46
C THR A 312 1.70 -7.55 -10.57
N ILE A 313 0.62 -8.27 -10.88
CA ILE A 313 -0.76 -7.76 -10.85
C ILE A 313 -1.23 -7.84 -9.41
N ALA A 314 -1.54 -6.70 -8.80
CA ALA A 314 -2.13 -6.65 -7.46
C ALA A 314 -3.62 -6.32 -7.56
N ALA A 315 -4.48 -7.28 -7.20
CA ALA A 315 -5.93 -7.13 -7.16
C ALA A 315 -6.38 -6.42 -5.87
N SER A 316 -5.82 -5.23 -5.60
CA SER A 316 -5.90 -4.60 -4.29
C SER A 316 -7.31 -4.19 -3.85
N SER A 317 -8.23 -3.92 -4.78
CA SER A 317 -9.61 -3.51 -4.47
C SER A 317 -10.57 -4.67 -4.15
N SER A 318 -10.10 -5.92 -4.16
CA SER A 318 -10.97 -7.10 -4.00
C SER A 318 -10.64 -7.88 -2.73
N GLU A 319 -11.64 -8.08 -1.87
CA GLU A 319 -11.56 -8.91 -0.66
C GLU A 319 -11.71 -10.41 -0.97
N ASN A 320 -12.30 -10.76 -2.11
CA ASN A 320 -12.63 -12.13 -2.48
C ASN A 320 -12.39 -12.37 -3.96
N ALA A 321 -11.73 -13.48 -4.28
CA ALA A 321 -11.38 -13.87 -5.63
C ALA A 321 -12.60 -13.98 -6.55
N ALA A 322 -13.78 -14.29 -6.01
CA ALA A 322 -15.04 -14.39 -6.76
C ALA A 322 -15.54 -13.05 -7.33
N HIS A 323 -15.14 -11.90 -6.77
CA HIS A 323 -15.66 -10.58 -7.20
C HIS A 323 -14.93 -9.98 -8.40
N GLY A 324 -13.66 -10.33 -8.58
CA GLY A 324 -12.80 -9.68 -9.58
C GLY A 324 -12.37 -8.27 -9.18
N PHE A 325 -11.57 -7.65 -10.05
CA PHE A 325 -10.99 -6.33 -9.87
C PHE A 325 -11.15 -5.41 -11.09
N LEU A 326 -11.69 -5.89 -12.22
CA LEU A 326 -11.93 -5.07 -13.42
C LEU A 326 -13.35 -4.54 -13.54
N THR A 327 -14.33 -5.27 -13.02
CA THR A 327 -15.77 -5.06 -13.32
C THR A 327 -16.50 -4.16 -12.35
N GLN A 328 -15.84 -3.70 -11.27
CA GLN A 328 -16.44 -2.76 -10.32
C GLN A 328 -16.67 -1.40 -11.00
N LYS A 329 -17.90 -1.15 -11.45
CA LYS A 329 -18.31 0.13 -12.06
C LYS A 329 -18.40 1.22 -10.99
N ARG A 330 -17.24 1.79 -10.66
CA ARG A 330 -17.15 2.94 -9.75
C ARG A 330 -17.24 4.22 -10.56
N GLN A 331 -18.06 5.16 -10.11
CA GLN A 331 -18.13 6.49 -10.71
C GLN A 331 -16.78 7.20 -10.58
N PRO A 332 -16.36 8.03 -11.56
CA PRO A 332 -15.16 8.86 -11.42
C PRO A 332 -15.18 9.64 -10.11
N TYR A 333 -14.05 9.67 -9.39
CA TYR A 333 -13.96 10.48 -8.19
C TYR A 333 -13.79 11.94 -8.56
N CYS A 334 -14.66 12.78 -8.03
CA CYS A 334 -14.53 14.22 -8.04
C CYS A 334 -14.75 14.68 -6.59
N PRO A 335 -13.89 15.54 -6.03
CA PRO A 335 -14.16 16.11 -4.72
C PRO A 335 -15.54 16.79 -4.69
N ASP A 336 -16.21 16.71 -3.54
CA ASP A 336 -17.56 17.26 -3.38
C ASP A 336 -17.57 18.79 -3.29
N TYR A 337 -16.43 19.39 -2.91
CA TYR A 337 -16.31 20.83 -2.72
C TYR A 337 -16.13 21.54 -4.07
N GLU A 338 -17.23 22.01 -4.64
CA GLU A 338 -17.27 22.77 -5.90
C GLU A 338 -17.12 24.28 -5.64
N VAL A 339 -16.28 24.92 -6.45
CA VAL A 339 -16.02 26.36 -6.41
C VAL A 339 -16.07 26.91 -7.83
N ARG A 340 -16.80 28.02 -7.99
CA ARG A 340 -16.89 28.76 -9.25
C ARG A 340 -15.89 29.92 -9.25
N ILE A 341 -15.12 30.00 -10.32
CA ILE A 341 -14.07 31.01 -10.51
C ILE A 341 -14.42 31.85 -11.74
N PRO A 342 -14.68 33.16 -11.56
CA PRO A 342 -14.81 34.08 -12.67
C PRO A 342 -13.51 34.13 -13.48
N MET A 343 -13.61 33.97 -14.80
CA MET A 343 -12.49 34.03 -15.74
C MET A 343 -12.70 35.16 -16.76
N ALA A 344 -11.71 35.36 -17.63
CA ALA A 344 -11.81 36.33 -18.72
C ALA A 344 -13.07 36.10 -19.59
N ASN A 345 -13.56 37.16 -20.22
CA ASN A 345 -14.73 37.14 -21.11
C ASN A 345 -16.05 36.70 -20.45
N ASN A 346 -16.23 36.96 -19.15
CA ASN A 346 -17.41 36.58 -18.36
C ASN A 346 -17.72 35.08 -18.34
N VAL A 347 -16.74 34.23 -18.64
CA VAL A 347 -16.89 32.78 -18.50
C VAL A 347 -16.56 32.39 -17.07
N THR A 348 -17.33 31.46 -16.50
CA THR A 348 -17.07 30.92 -15.16
C THR A 348 -16.49 29.52 -15.28
N GLY A 349 -15.31 29.33 -14.71
CA GLY A 349 -14.68 28.02 -14.58
C GLY A 349 -15.07 27.34 -13.27
N THR A 350 -15.06 26.01 -13.25
CA THR A 350 -15.41 25.22 -12.06
C THR A 350 -14.22 24.41 -11.56
N VAL A 351 -13.81 24.67 -10.32
CA VAL A 351 -12.79 23.88 -9.62
C VAL A 351 -13.40 23.02 -8.52
N TYR A 352 -12.78 21.88 -8.27
CA TYR A 352 -13.15 20.97 -7.20
C TYR A 352 -11.98 20.83 -6.23
N LEU A 353 -12.23 21.01 -4.94
CA LEU A 353 -11.18 21.08 -3.92
C LEU A 353 -11.27 19.89 -2.94
N SER A 354 -10.11 19.35 -2.56
CA SER A 354 -9.99 18.35 -1.49
C SER A 354 -8.80 18.69 -0.60
N THR A 355 -8.98 18.71 0.72
CA THR A 355 -7.91 18.95 1.69
C THR A 355 -7.29 17.66 2.25
N GLY A 356 -7.91 16.51 1.95
CA GLY A 356 -7.43 15.19 2.37
C GLY A 356 -6.57 14.54 1.29
N LEU A 357 -5.48 13.90 1.71
CA LEU A 357 -4.85 12.84 0.92
C LEU A 357 -5.83 11.67 0.86
N TYR A 358 -6.03 11.11 -0.33
CA TYR A 358 -6.84 9.91 -0.42
C TYR A 358 -6.00 8.71 0.01
N GLU A 359 -6.52 7.96 0.96
CA GLU A 359 -5.97 6.71 1.43
C GLU A 359 -6.76 5.56 0.78
N PRO A 360 -6.16 4.83 -0.17
CA PRO A 360 -6.82 3.70 -0.78
C PRO A 360 -7.11 2.59 0.24
N ASP A 361 -8.37 2.14 0.31
CA ASP A 361 -8.67 0.89 1.01
C ASP A 361 -8.26 -0.28 0.12
N HIS A 362 -7.09 -0.85 0.43
CA HIS A 362 -6.55 -2.02 -0.23
C HIS A 362 -6.67 -3.23 0.70
N PRO A 363 -7.78 -4.00 0.63
CA PRO A 363 -7.89 -5.27 1.35
C PRO A 363 -6.70 -6.22 1.21
N LEU A 364 -6.04 -6.21 0.03
CA LEU A 364 -4.86 -7.03 -0.22
C LEU A 364 -3.72 -6.71 0.76
N ASP A 365 -3.55 -5.44 1.14
CA ASP A 365 -2.46 -5.00 2.00
C ASP A 365 -2.63 -5.48 3.44
N LYS A 366 -3.84 -5.94 3.81
CA LYS A 366 -4.14 -6.52 5.14
C LYS A 366 -3.66 -7.96 5.28
N ARG A 367 -3.21 -8.65 4.22
CA ARG A 367 -2.79 -10.07 4.27
C ARG A 367 -1.29 -10.22 4.51
N GLY A 368 -0.85 -11.03 5.47
CA GLY A 368 0.56 -11.16 5.85
C GLY A 368 1.49 -11.56 4.69
N TRP A 369 1.07 -12.51 3.85
CA TRP A 369 1.82 -12.96 2.68
C TRP A 369 2.07 -11.84 1.66
N THR A 370 1.18 -10.85 1.54
CA THR A 370 1.27 -9.85 0.47
C THR A 370 2.38 -8.84 0.70
N LEU A 371 2.94 -8.73 1.91
CA LEU A 371 4.11 -7.87 2.13
C LEU A 371 5.31 -8.35 1.31
N GLN A 372 5.60 -9.65 1.30
CA GLN A 372 6.74 -10.16 0.52
C GLN A 372 6.48 -10.04 -0.98
N GLU A 373 5.24 -10.33 -1.39
CA GLU A 373 4.80 -10.22 -2.79
C GLU A 373 4.98 -8.78 -3.28
N PHE A 374 4.67 -7.82 -2.42
CA PHE A 374 4.89 -6.41 -2.66
C PHE A 374 6.40 -6.09 -2.72
N MET A 375 7.13 -6.31 -1.62
CA MET A 375 8.52 -5.88 -1.45
C MET A 375 9.51 -6.49 -2.45
N LEU A 376 9.27 -7.72 -2.88
CA LEU A 376 10.19 -8.45 -3.76
C LEU A 376 9.92 -8.14 -5.23
N SER A 377 8.71 -7.71 -5.60
CA SER A 377 8.39 -7.39 -6.98
C SER A 377 9.16 -6.18 -7.52
N SER A 378 9.71 -6.33 -8.73
CA SER A 378 10.40 -5.24 -9.45
C SER A 378 9.45 -4.17 -9.97
N ARG A 379 8.22 -4.57 -10.31
CA ARG A 379 7.18 -3.74 -10.91
C ARG A 379 5.81 -4.21 -10.42
N MET A 380 4.97 -3.27 -10.01
CA MET A 380 3.63 -3.53 -9.51
C MET A 380 2.62 -2.76 -10.36
N LEU A 381 1.60 -3.47 -10.83
CA LEU A 381 0.40 -2.89 -11.42
C LEU A 381 -0.77 -3.14 -10.47
N ILE A 382 -1.18 -2.09 -9.77
CA ILE A 382 -2.09 -2.16 -8.64
C ILE A 382 -3.47 -1.71 -9.08
N PHE A 383 -4.41 -2.66 -9.11
CA PHE A 383 -5.83 -2.41 -9.35
C PHE A 383 -6.46 -1.89 -8.05
N SER A 384 -6.27 -0.59 -7.82
CA SER A 384 -6.83 0.12 -6.68
C SER A 384 -8.31 0.38 -6.90
N ASP A 385 -8.95 0.60 -5.77
CA ASP A 385 -10.34 1.01 -5.62
C ASP A 385 -10.62 2.43 -6.22
N TYR A 386 -9.56 3.17 -6.59
CA TYR A 386 -9.58 4.53 -7.14
C TYR A 386 -9.08 4.64 -8.58
N GLU A 387 -7.84 4.26 -8.88
CA GLU A 387 -7.31 4.26 -10.25
C GLU A 387 -6.40 3.04 -10.47
N LEU A 388 -6.00 2.80 -11.72
CA LEU A 388 -4.95 1.84 -11.99
C LEU A 388 -3.60 2.49 -11.64
N LEU A 389 -2.88 1.92 -10.68
CA LEU A 389 -1.62 2.47 -10.19
C LEU A 389 -0.43 1.65 -10.70
N TRP A 390 0.69 2.34 -10.88
CA TRP A 390 1.96 1.77 -11.26
C TRP A 390 3.02 2.16 -10.25
N GLN A 391 3.87 1.20 -9.93
CA GLN A 391 5.09 1.40 -9.16
C GLN A 391 6.20 0.53 -9.70
N CYS A 392 7.43 1.02 -9.66
CA CYS A 392 8.63 0.19 -9.85
C CYS A 392 9.77 0.72 -8.97
N LYS A 393 10.92 0.05 -8.98
CA LYS A 393 12.07 0.42 -8.12
C LYS A 393 12.65 1.82 -8.36
N GLU A 394 12.32 2.48 -9.47
CA GLU A 394 12.78 3.85 -9.78
C GLU A 394 11.63 4.87 -9.91
N MET A 395 10.38 4.41 -9.83
CA MET A 395 9.22 5.29 -9.91
C MET A 395 8.29 5.00 -8.74
N ASP A 396 8.11 6.03 -7.91
CA ASP A 396 7.13 6.04 -6.83
C ASP A 396 5.73 5.74 -7.35
N LEU A 397 4.88 5.30 -6.43
CA LEU A 397 3.49 4.95 -6.68
C LEU A 397 2.75 6.11 -7.35
N ARG A 398 2.19 5.85 -8.53
CA ARG A 398 1.47 6.86 -9.32
C ARG A 398 0.35 6.25 -10.14
N SER A 399 -0.61 7.07 -10.52
CA SER A 399 -1.62 6.70 -11.53
C SER A 399 -0.96 6.42 -12.89
N VAL A 400 -1.40 5.36 -13.58
CA VAL A 400 -0.92 5.07 -14.94
C VAL A 400 -1.22 6.20 -15.92
N SER A 401 -2.28 6.97 -15.66
CA SER A 401 -2.73 8.06 -16.53
C SER A 401 -1.96 9.37 -16.37
N ALA A 402 -1.03 9.43 -15.40
CA ALA A 402 -0.20 10.60 -15.09
C ALA A 402 -0.96 11.89 -14.71
N ARG A 403 -2.25 11.80 -14.37
CA ARG A 403 -3.11 12.95 -13.97
C ARG A 403 -3.82 12.75 -12.63
N GLY A 404 -3.46 11.68 -11.91
CA GLY A 404 -4.11 11.22 -10.69
C GLY A 404 -3.68 11.97 -9.42
N LEU A 405 -4.25 11.54 -8.29
CA LEU A 405 -3.86 12.01 -6.95
C LEU A 405 -2.41 11.64 -6.61
N GLU A 406 -1.82 12.40 -5.69
CA GLU A 406 -0.72 11.89 -4.87
C GLU A 406 -1.30 10.81 -3.94
N TYR A 407 -0.78 9.59 -4.06
CA TYR A 407 -1.18 8.48 -3.21
C TYR A 407 -0.25 8.44 -2.00
N LEU A 408 -0.83 8.39 -0.80
CA LEU A 408 -0.07 7.93 0.36
C LEU A 408 0.06 6.42 0.24
N GLN A 409 1.29 5.97 0.06
CA GLN A 409 1.60 4.57 0.31
C GLN A 409 1.69 4.41 1.83
N LEU A 410 0.73 3.71 2.46
CA LEU A 410 0.74 3.46 3.92
C LEU A 410 1.96 2.68 4.39
N LEU A 411 2.56 1.92 3.48
CA LEU A 411 3.88 1.38 3.71
C LEU A 411 4.82 2.59 3.68
N GLU A 412 5.15 3.13 4.86
CA GLU A 412 6.27 4.08 5.05
C GLU A 412 7.33 3.70 4.03
N SER A 413 7.65 4.61 3.11
CA SER A 413 8.38 4.32 1.88
C SER A 413 9.59 3.45 2.18
N LEU A 414 9.40 2.12 2.16
CA LEU A 414 10.47 1.19 2.43
C LEU A 414 11.42 1.45 1.28
N PRO A 415 12.63 1.97 1.51
CA PRO A 415 13.54 2.30 0.45
C PRO A 415 13.78 1.03 -0.35
N TRP A 416 13.10 0.91 -1.49
CA TRP A 416 13.20 -0.23 -2.38
C TRP A 416 14.62 -0.39 -2.92
N THR A 417 15.44 0.66 -2.76
CA THR A 417 16.89 0.74 -2.96
C THR A 417 17.69 -0.13 -1.99
N VAL A 418 17.09 -0.73 -0.96
CA VAL A 418 17.80 -1.64 -0.03
C VAL A 418 18.32 -2.89 -0.75
N PHE A 419 17.68 -3.31 -1.84
CA PHE A 419 18.11 -4.49 -2.61
C PHE A 419 19.12 -4.19 -3.72
N ASP A 420 19.80 -3.04 -3.68
CA ASP A 420 20.83 -2.69 -4.67
C ASP A 420 22.20 -3.29 -4.31
N ASN A 421 22.69 -4.17 -5.18
CA ASN A 421 24.02 -4.80 -5.11
C ASN A 421 25.13 -3.99 -5.79
N GLY A 422 24.82 -2.87 -6.48
CA GLY A 422 25.73 -2.21 -7.43
C GLY A 422 26.08 -0.75 -7.14
N THR A 423 25.39 -0.08 -6.21
CA THR A 423 25.69 1.30 -5.81
C THR A 423 25.56 1.41 -4.30
N GLU A 424 26.44 2.17 -3.64
CA GLU A 424 26.28 2.47 -2.22
C GLU A 424 24.84 2.96 -1.97
N PRO A 425 24.05 2.27 -1.13
CA PRO A 425 22.68 2.65 -0.90
C PRO A 425 22.63 4.08 -0.35
N PHE A 426 21.86 4.96 -0.98
CA PHE A 426 21.55 6.29 -0.43
C PHE A 426 20.77 6.19 0.90
N PHE A 427 20.23 5.01 1.22
CA PHE A 427 19.52 4.64 2.44
C PHE A 427 19.83 3.18 2.80
N GLY A 428 20.23 2.89 4.03
CA GLY A 428 20.68 1.58 4.48
C GLY A 428 22.19 1.37 4.39
N SER A 429 22.98 2.43 4.17
CA SER A 429 24.45 2.37 4.26
C SER A 429 24.91 2.41 5.71
N HIS A 430 24.20 3.15 6.56
CA HIS A 430 24.46 3.25 7.99
C HIS A 430 23.64 2.22 8.77
N GLU A 431 24.24 1.67 9.83
CA GLU A 431 23.66 0.61 10.65
C GLU A 431 22.30 1.00 11.26
N ALA A 432 22.16 2.25 11.68
CA ALA A 432 20.90 2.78 12.21
C ALA A 432 19.76 2.76 11.17
N GLU A 433 20.05 2.98 9.89
CA GLU A 433 19.05 2.98 8.82
C GLU A 433 18.58 1.56 8.49
N LYS A 434 19.49 0.58 8.48
CA LYS A 434 19.13 -0.84 8.30
C LYS A 434 18.27 -1.35 9.45
N LEU A 435 18.63 -0.98 10.68
CA LEU A 435 17.85 -1.33 11.86
C LEU A 435 16.46 -0.67 11.83
N TYR A 436 16.39 0.63 11.51
CA TYR A 436 15.12 1.33 11.32
C TYR A 436 14.26 0.64 10.26
N LEU A 437 14.84 0.31 9.11
CA LEU A 437 14.15 -0.41 8.04
C LEU A 437 13.55 -1.72 8.55
N TRP A 438 14.34 -2.57 9.21
CA TRP A 438 13.85 -3.85 9.71
C TRP A 438 12.71 -3.67 10.72
N LYS A 439 12.85 -2.71 11.63
CA LYS A 439 11.80 -2.36 12.59
C LYS A 439 10.50 -1.95 11.87
N THR A 440 10.60 -1.14 10.82
CA THR A 440 9.44 -0.74 9.99
C THR A 440 8.84 -1.93 9.23
N ILE A 441 9.65 -2.80 8.64
CA ILE A 441 9.18 -4.03 7.96
C ILE A 441 8.38 -4.89 8.93
N ILE A 442 8.91 -5.16 10.12
CA ILE A 442 8.26 -6.02 11.12
C ILE A 442 6.99 -5.38 11.67
N ARG A 443 6.98 -4.07 11.95
CA ARG A 443 5.77 -3.36 12.38
C ARG A 443 4.67 -3.46 11.33
N GLN A 444 4.99 -3.20 10.05
CA GLN A 444 4.03 -3.32 8.96
C GLN A 444 3.59 -4.77 8.74
N TYR A 445 4.49 -5.74 8.87
CA TYR A 445 4.19 -7.15 8.70
C TYR A 445 3.23 -7.67 9.77
N THR A 446 3.54 -7.40 11.04
CA THR A 446 2.78 -7.90 12.20
C THR A 446 1.40 -7.26 12.34
N GLY A 447 1.17 -6.10 11.70
CA GLY A 447 -0.16 -5.51 11.56
C GLY A 447 -1.05 -6.13 10.49
N ARG A 448 -0.58 -7.18 9.80
CA ARG A 448 -1.36 -7.91 8.80
C ARG A 448 -1.90 -9.23 9.34
N GLU A 449 -2.97 -9.69 8.72
CA GLU A 449 -3.67 -10.92 9.04
C GLU A 449 -3.11 -12.12 8.30
N LEU A 450 -2.95 -13.24 9.01
CA LEU A 450 -2.62 -14.54 8.43
C LEU A 450 -3.79 -15.50 8.63
N THR A 451 -4.14 -16.25 7.59
CA THR A 451 -5.16 -17.31 7.71
C THR A 451 -4.66 -18.46 8.60
N ASN A 452 -3.37 -18.82 8.45
CA ASN A 452 -2.70 -19.78 9.30
C ASN A 452 -1.61 -19.07 10.12
N ALA A 453 -1.72 -19.10 11.44
CA ALA A 453 -0.76 -18.45 12.33
C ALA A 453 0.65 -19.06 12.24
N ASP A 454 0.77 -20.33 11.83
CA ASP A 454 2.07 -21.01 11.68
C ASP A 454 2.88 -20.50 10.47
N ASP A 455 2.23 -19.81 9.52
CA ASP A 455 2.90 -19.22 8.36
C ASP A 455 3.73 -17.97 8.71
N LYS A 456 3.80 -17.56 9.98
CA LYS A 456 4.34 -16.26 10.38
C LYS A 456 5.80 -16.02 9.97
N LEU A 457 6.65 -17.04 10.05
CA LEU A 457 8.03 -16.90 9.58
C LEU A 457 8.12 -17.12 8.07
N ASN A 458 7.36 -18.06 7.52
CA ASN A 458 7.33 -18.36 6.09
C ASN A 458 6.88 -17.16 5.24
N ALA A 459 5.91 -16.39 5.72
CA ALA A 459 5.36 -15.24 5.02
C ALA A 459 6.32 -14.03 4.93
N VAL A 460 7.39 -14.00 5.74
CA VAL A 460 8.46 -12.98 5.67
C VAL A 460 9.81 -13.54 5.20
N MET A 461 9.92 -14.87 5.07
CA MET A 461 11.16 -15.59 4.74
C MET A 461 11.82 -15.11 3.45
N GLY A 462 11.02 -14.74 2.44
CA GLY A 462 11.55 -14.20 1.19
C GLY A 462 12.30 -12.88 1.38
N ILE A 463 11.79 -12.02 2.27
CA ILE A 463 12.44 -10.74 2.61
C ILE A 463 13.70 -11.01 3.42
N THR A 464 13.64 -11.89 4.43
CA THR A 464 14.81 -12.19 5.27
C THR A 464 15.95 -12.79 4.44
N SER A 465 15.66 -13.74 3.55
CA SER A 465 16.69 -14.41 2.73
C SER A 465 17.46 -13.44 1.83
N GLU A 466 16.76 -12.46 1.25
CA GLU A 466 17.37 -11.40 0.45
C GLU A 466 18.23 -10.47 1.31
N LEU A 467 17.72 -10.07 2.47
CA LEU A 467 18.44 -9.20 3.41
C LEU A 467 19.65 -9.91 4.05
N GLU A 468 19.61 -11.22 4.28
CA GLU A 468 20.77 -12.00 4.76
C GLU A 468 21.93 -11.92 3.76
N THR A 469 21.61 -12.03 2.47
CA THR A 469 22.60 -11.90 1.39
C THR A 469 23.16 -10.48 1.32
N LEU A 470 22.31 -9.46 1.42
CA LEU A 470 22.69 -8.06 1.28
C LEU A 470 23.45 -7.53 2.49
N TRP A 471 22.98 -7.83 3.69
CA TRP A 471 23.56 -7.35 4.94
C TRP A 471 24.71 -8.22 5.42
N ARG A 472 24.92 -9.40 4.81
CA ARG A 472 25.90 -10.40 5.22
C ARG A 472 25.76 -10.74 6.71
N ASP A 473 24.52 -10.84 7.15
CA ASP A 473 24.13 -11.16 8.52
C ASP A 473 23.12 -12.31 8.51
N ILE A 474 22.86 -12.90 9.67
CA ILE A 474 21.98 -14.05 9.84
C ILE A 474 20.71 -13.61 10.57
N ASN A 475 19.54 -13.98 10.03
CA ASN A 475 18.26 -13.76 10.69
C ASN A 475 17.88 -14.99 11.51
N ILE A 476 17.71 -14.80 12.82
CA ILE A 476 17.38 -15.84 13.78
C ILE A 476 15.98 -15.58 14.31
N TYR A 477 14.98 -16.33 13.82
CA TYR A 477 13.58 -16.19 14.20
C TYR A 477 13.06 -14.73 14.15
N GLY A 478 13.42 -13.98 13.10
CA GLY A 478 12.98 -12.60 12.93
C GLY A 478 13.86 -11.55 13.59
N LEU A 479 15.01 -11.92 14.18
CA LEU A 479 16.00 -11.00 14.73
C LEU A 479 17.36 -11.17 14.06
N TRP A 480 18.01 -10.06 13.71
CA TRP A 480 19.35 -10.05 13.11
C TRP A 480 20.41 -10.27 14.17
N LYS A 481 21.37 -11.16 13.91
CA LYS A 481 22.45 -11.49 14.86
C LYS A 481 23.24 -10.24 15.27
N LYS A 482 23.47 -9.30 14.35
CA LYS A 482 24.22 -8.06 14.63
C LYS A 482 23.51 -7.12 15.61
N TRP A 483 22.20 -6.95 15.47
CA TRP A 483 21.37 -6.07 16.31
C TRP A 483 20.48 -6.85 17.26
N PHE A 484 20.93 -8.03 17.69
CA PHE A 484 20.06 -8.97 18.38
C PHE A 484 19.50 -8.36 19.68
N ILE A 485 20.32 -7.64 20.47
CA ILE A 485 19.88 -6.93 21.68
C ILE A 485 18.87 -5.83 21.37
N ASP A 486 19.16 -4.93 20.42
CA ASP A 486 18.25 -3.85 20.03
C ASP A 486 16.90 -4.36 19.55
N LEU A 487 16.91 -5.53 18.90
CA LEU A 487 15.72 -6.16 18.37
C LEU A 487 14.94 -6.95 19.42
N LEU A 488 15.50 -7.27 20.58
CA LEU A 488 14.77 -7.85 21.71
C LEU A 488 13.85 -6.83 22.41
N ALA A 489 14.08 -5.53 22.23
CA ALA A 489 13.28 -4.46 22.82
C ALA A 489 11.91 -4.24 22.11
N TRP A 490 11.44 -5.21 21.35
CA TRP A 490 10.09 -5.18 20.79
C TRP A 490 9.05 -5.29 21.91
N HIS A 491 7.89 -4.67 21.72
CA HIS A 491 6.76 -4.77 22.64
C HIS A 491 5.43 -4.80 21.87
N LYS A 492 4.35 -5.20 22.54
CA LYS A 492 2.98 -5.16 22.00
C LYS A 492 2.27 -3.90 22.51
N PRO A 493 1.79 -2.99 21.64
CA PRO A 493 1.13 -1.75 22.06
C PRO A 493 -0.23 -1.98 22.75
N ASP A 494 -1.00 -2.97 22.28
CA ASP A 494 -2.36 -3.23 22.77
C ASP A 494 -2.32 -4.16 23.99
N VAL A 495 -2.69 -3.59 25.15
CA VAL A 495 -2.54 -4.20 26.47
C VAL A 495 -3.68 -5.20 26.73
N GLY A 496 -3.43 -6.44 26.32
CA GLY A 496 -3.86 -7.64 27.05
C GLY A 496 -2.61 -8.51 27.24
N ARG A 497 -2.40 -9.11 28.42
CA ARG A 497 -1.40 -10.18 28.56
C ARG A 497 -1.89 -11.34 27.70
N GLU A 498 -1.31 -11.51 26.51
CA GLU A 498 -1.56 -12.68 25.68
C GLU A 498 -1.09 -13.93 26.44
N GLU A 499 -2.04 -14.79 26.81
CA GLU A 499 -1.76 -16.00 27.60
C GLU A 499 -1.12 -17.12 26.76
N GLY A 500 -1.17 -17.03 25.41
CA GLY A 500 -0.69 -18.07 24.51
C GLY A 500 0.45 -17.63 23.60
N ARG A 501 1.70 -17.94 23.96
CA ARG A 501 2.82 -17.97 23.00
C ARG A 501 2.82 -19.29 22.27
N ASN A 502 2.97 -19.27 20.95
CA ASN A 502 3.21 -20.47 20.15
C ASN A 502 4.73 -20.75 20.11
N LEU A 503 5.18 -21.58 21.05
CA LEU A 503 6.60 -21.94 21.21
C LEU A 503 7.07 -23.01 20.20
N GLU A 504 6.15 -23.70 19.53
CA GLU A 504 6.48 -24.60 18.43
C GLU A 504 6.89 -23.81 17.18
N ARG A 505 6.27 -22.65 16.97
CA ARG A 505 6.55 -21.71 15.88
C ARG A 505 7.85 -20.94 16.06
N ALA A 506 8.09 -20.38 17.26
CA ALA A 506 9.29 -19.59 17.53
C ALA A 506 9.63 -19.52 19.04
N PRO A 507 10.91 -19.30 19.41
CA PRO A 507 11.32 -19.12 20.80
C PRO A 507 10.60 -17.96 21.51
N SER A 508 10.51 -18.04 22.84
CA SER A 508 9.77 -17.08 23.67
C SER A 508 10.26 -15.62 23.57
N TRP A 509 11.52 -15.39 23.19
CA TRP A 509 12.09 -14.06 23.00
C TRP A 509 11.79 -13.45 21.63
N SER A 510 11.33 -14.25 20.66
CA SER A 510 11.00 -13.76 19.32
C SER A 510 9.58 -13.18 19.29
N TRP A 511 9.41 -12.07 18.58
CA TRP A 511 8.10 -11.49 18.25
C TRP A 511 7.23 -12.49 17.48
N ALA A 512 7.83 -13.43 16.75
CA ALA A 512 7.11 -14.44 15.98
C ALA A 512 6.42 -15.49 16.86
N SER A 513 6.72 -15.55 18.16
CA SER A 513 6.01 -16.45 19.10
C SER A 513 4.59 -15.95 19.44
N LEU A 514 4.30 -14.67 19.23
CA LEU A 514 3.01 -14.03 19.52
C LEU A 514 2.28 -13.62 18.26
N ASP A 515 0.96 -13.42 18.37
CA ASP A 515 0.12 -12.83 17.33
C ASP A 515 -0.29 -11.38 17.61
N GLY A 516 -0.52 -10.63 16.53
CA GLY A 516 -0.78 -9.18 16.55
C GLY A 516 0.43 -8.31 16.27
N VAL A 517 0.18 -6.99 16.25
CA VAL A 517 1.14 -5.92 15.95
C VAL A 517 2.22 -5.86 17.01
N VAL A 518 3.47 -5.68 16.59
CA VAL A 518 4.57 -5.30 17.47
C VAL A 518 5.11 -3.92 17.13
N ALA A 519 5.68 -3.26 18.13
CA ALA A 519 6.35 -1.98 18.02
C ALA A 519 7.74 -2.07 18.67
N TYR A 520 8.57 -1.07 18.36
CA TYR A 520 9.87 -0.87 18.98
C TYR A 520 9.85 0.53 19.59
N GLU A 521 10.30 0.66 20.83
CA GLU A 521 10.56 1.97 21.42
C GLU A 521 11.90 2.54 20.90
N GLY A 522 12.26 3.73 21.37
CA GLY A 522 13.46 4.46 20.97
C GLY A 522 14.76 3.64 21.08
N SER A 523 15.84 4.16 20.50
CA SER A 523 17.13 3.46 20.49
C SER A 523 17.63 3.18 21.91
N ILE A 524 18.17 1.98 22.13
CA ILE A 524 18.92 1.66 23.32
C ILE A 524 20.21 2.49 23.25
N THR A 525 20.48 3.31 24.27
CA THR A 525 21.63 4.23 24.31
C THR A 525 22.71 3.81 25.31
N THR A 526 22.42 2.82 26.15
CA THR A 526 23.34 2.24 27.14
C THR A 526 23.61 0.77 26.81
N GLU A 527 24.88 0.39 26.74
CA GLU A 527 25.29 -1.01 26.60
C GLU A 527 25.22 -1.71 27.96
N ASP A 528 24.11 -2.39 28.25
CA ASP A 528 23.91 -3.11 29.52
C ASP A 528 23.90 -4.65 29.34
N ALA A 529 24.09 -5.16 28.13
CA ALA A 529 24.07 -6.60 27.82
C ALA A 529 24.92 -6.97 26.57
N GLU A 530 25.48 -8.19 26.56
CA GLU A 530 26.22 -8.77 25.42
C GLU A 530 25.59 -10.12 24.99
N VAL A 531 25.55 -10.39 23.67
CA VAL A 531 25.06 -11.67 23.12
C VAL A 531 26.22 -12.58 22.77
N LYS A 532 26.28 -13.74 23.41
CA LYS A 532 27.22 -14.81 23.05
C LYS A 532 26.49 -15.95 22.36
N LEU A 533 26.77 -16.15 21.07
CA LEU A 533 26.21 -17.28 20.31
C LEU A 533 26.99 -18.57 20.68
N LEU A 534 26.33 -19.51 21.33
CA LEU A 534 26.92 -20.78 21.74
C LEU A 534 26.32 -21.92 20.91
N THR A 535 27.12 -22.57 20.06
CA THR A 535 26.73 -23.85 19.45
C THR A 535 26.96 -25.00 20.44
N ILE A 536 26.22 -26.11 20.29
CA ILE A 536 26.42 -27.34 21.09
C ILE A 536 27.89 -27.79 21.06
N GLN A 537 28.58 -27.64 19.92
CA GLN A 537 30.01 -27.94 19.82
C GLN A 537 30.86 -26.98 20.67
N THR A 538 30.61 -25.67 20.64
CA THR A 538 31.32 -24.71 21.51
C THR A 538 31.10 -24.99 22.99
N VAL A 539 29.86 -25.33 23.38
CA VAL A 539 29.55 -25.68 24.78
C VAL A 539 30.26 -26.96 25.18
N ARG A 540 30.21 -28.01 24.33
CA ARG A 540 30.95 -29.25 24.56
C ARG A 540 32.46 -29.00 24.67
N ALA A 541 33.04 -28.19 23.79
CA ALA A 541 34.46 -27.86 23.84
C ALA A 541 34.84 -27.05 25.09
N GLN A 542 33.96 -26.14 25.55
CA GLN A 542 34.15 -25.41 26.80
C GLN A 542 34.05 -26.34 28.02
N ILE A 543 33.05 -27.22 28.05
CA ILE A 543 32.91 -28.24 29.10
C ILE A 543 34.13 -29.17 29.10
N SER A 544 34.59 -29.65 27.94
CA SER A 544 35.80 -30.47 27.84
C SER A 544 37.04 -29.72 28.33
N LYS A 545 37.20 -28.44 28.01
CA LYS A 545 38.30 -27.61 28.54
C LYS A 545 38.22 -27.44 30.05
N ILE A 546 37.03 -27.22 30.60
CA ILE A 546 36.81 -27.11 32.06
C ILE A 546 37.11 -28.44 32.76
N LEU A 547 36.70 -29.56 32.17
CA LEU A 547 36.99 -30.89 32.70
C LEU A 547 38.50 -31.20 32.67
N ILE A 548 39.21 -30.82 31.61
CA ILE A 548 40.67 -30.98 31.50
C ILE A 548 41.42 -30.06 32.47
N GLN A 549 40.95 -28.82 32.67
CA GLN A 549 41.54 -27.90 33.66
C GLN A 549 41.29 -28.37 35.09
N ASN A 550 40.15 -29.00 35.37
CA ASN A 550 39.85 -29.55 36.69
C ASN A 550 40.55 -30.89 36.94
N SER A 551 40.81 -31.72 35.91
CA SER A 551 41.60 -32.94 36.06
C SER A 551 43.08 -32.68 36.34
N GLY A 552 43.60 -31.49 35.98
CA GLY A 552 44.95 -31.04 36.32
C GLY A 552 45.11 -30.45 37.72
N ARG A 553 44.03 -30.33 38.50
CA ARG A 553 44.06 -29.91 39.92
C ARG A 553 43.94 -31.08 40.91
N TRP A 554 43.81 -32.32 40.41
CA TRP A 554 43.73 -33.55 41.20
C TRP A 554 44.80 -34.57 40.78
N ALA A 555 45.92 -34.09 40.21
CA ALA A 555 47.09 -34.90 39.87
C ALA A 555 48.30 -34.42 40.69
#